data_AF-A0A5D3I6P2-F1
#
_entry.id   AF-A0A5D3I6P2-F1
#
_cell.length_a   1.000
_cell.length_b   1.000
_cell.length_c   1.000
_cell.angle_alpha   90.00
_cell.angle_beta   90.00
_cell.angle_gamma   90.00
#
_symmetry.space_group_name_H-M   'P 1'
#
loop_
_entity.id
_entity.type
_entity.pdbx_description
1 polymer ?
#
loop_
_entity_poly.entity_id
_entity_poly.type
_entity_poly.pdbx_seq_one_letter_code
_entity_poly.pdbx_strand_id
1 'polypeptide(L)' 'MGKKKEDPEILAIKLEVAAELGLLDKIEQCGWGALSSAESGKIGGLLARRLKSG' A
#
# COMPACT_ATOMS: atom_id res chain seq x y z
N MET A 1 -2.12 -21.02 14.14
CA MET A 1 -1.43 -19.91 13.45
C MET A 1 -2.45 -19.20 12.56
N GLY A 2 -3.10 -18.16 13.08
CA GLY A 2 -4.20 -17.48 12.37
C GLY A 2 -3.67 -16.81 11.11
N LYS A 3 -4.24 -17.12 9.95
CA LYS A 3 -3.96 -16.37 8.72
C LYS A 3 -4.40 -14.93 8.96
N LYS A 4 -3.45 -14.01 9.11
CA LYS A 4 -3.73 -12.56 9.05
C LYS A 4 -4.31 -12.30 7.67
N LYS A 5 -5.65 -12.28 7.60
CA LYS A 5 -6.35 -11.72 6.44
C LYS A 5 -5.99 -10.25 6.46
N GLU A 6 -5.31 -9.80 5.41
CA GLU A 6 -5.04 -8.39 5.23
C GLU A 6 -6.40 -7.69 5.16
N ASP A 7 -6.67 -6.73 6.05
CA ASP A 7 -7.97 -6.08 6.10
C ASP A 7 -8.29 -5.44 4.74
N PRO A 8 -9.48 -5.68 4.17
CA PRO A 8 -9.82 -5.18 2.84
C PRO A 8 -9.78 -3.65 2.77
N GLU A 9 -10.07 -2.96 3.87
CA GLU A 9 -9.95 -1.50 4.00
C GLU A 9 -8.49 -1.04 3.92
N ILE A 10 -7.57 -1.75 4.59
CA ILE A 10 -6.12 -1.46 4.52
C ILE A 10 -5.64 -1.61 3.07
N LEU A 11 -6.09 -2.65 2.37
CA LEU A 11 -5.71 -2.88 0.98
C LEU A 11 -6.24 -1.77 0.06
N ALA A 12 -7.49 -1.33 0.24
CA ALA A 12 -8.06 -0.22 -0.52
C ALA A 12 -7.24 1.06 -0.35
N ILE A 13 -6.91 1.43 0.90
CA ILE A 13 -6.10 2.64 1.18
C ILE A 13 -4.69 2.50 0.59
N LYS A 14 -4.07 1.31 0.67
CA LYS A 14 -2.76 1.07 0.04
C LYS A 14 -2.79 1.33 -1.46
N LEU A 15 -3.85 0.87 -2.16
CA LEU A 15 -4.01 1.08 -3.59
C LEU A 15 -4.29 2.55 -3.92
N GLU A 16 -5.12 3.25 -3.14
CA GLU A 16 -5.32 4.69 -3.28
C GLU A 16 -4.00 5.47 -3.15
N VAL A 17 -3.23 5.18 -2.10
CA VAL A 17 -1.93 5.83 -1.87
C VAL A 17 -0.95 5.50 -2.99
N ALA A 18 -0.93 4.25 -3.47
CA ALA A 18 -0.13 3.88 -4.63
C ALA A 18 -0.55 4.63 -5.90
N ALA A 19 -1.85 4.85 -6.11
CA ALA A 19 -2.39 5.63 -7.21
C ALA A 19 -1.95 7.10 -7.13
N GLU A 20 -2.05 7.72 -5.95
CA GLU A 20 -1.57 9.09 -5.71
C GLU A 20 -0.06 9.25 -5.96
N LEU A 21 0.71 8.20 -5.67
CA LEU A 21 2.16 8.18 -5.92
C LEU A 21 2.55 7.80 -7.35
N GLY A 22 1.58 7.46 -8.22
CA GLY A 22 1.83 6.98 -9.58
C GLY A 22 2.47 5.58 -9.63
N LEU A 23 2.36 4.82 -8.54
CA LEU A 23 2.92 3.47 -8.39
C LEU A 23 1.89 2.37 -8.66
N LEU A 24 0.61 2.72 -8.79
CA LEU A 24 -0.46 1.75 -9.02
C LEU A 24 -0.20 0.90 -10.27
N ASP A 25 0.12 1.53 -11.41
CA ASP A 25 0.39 0.83 -12.66
C ASP A 25 1.53 -0.19 -12.52
N LYS A 26 2.59 0.18 -11.78
CA LYS A 26 3.73 -0.70 -11.49
C LYS A 26 3.33 -1.90 -10.62
N ILE A 27 2.43 -1.70 -9.65
CA ILE A 27 1.91 -2.77 -8.79
C ILE A 27 0.97 -3.68 -9.58
N GLU A 28 0.14 -3.13 -10.45
CA GLU A 28 -0.76 -3.92 -11.30
C GLU A 28 0.01 -4.77 -12.31
N GLN A 29 1.09 -4.24 -12.89
CA GLN A 29 1.90 -4.96 -13.87
C GLN A 29 2.92 -5.93 -13.23
N CYS A 30 3.62 -5.50 -12.19
CA CYS A 30 4.77 -6.22 -11.64
C CYS A 30 4.56 -6.70 -10.19
N GLY A 31 3.44 -6.36 -9.56
CA GLY A 31 3.13 -6.70 -8.17
C GLY A 31 3.84 -5.81 -7.16
N TRP A 32 3.46 -5.98 -5.88
CA TRP A 32 4.04 -5.24 -4.75
C TRP A 32 5.56 -5.46 -4.59
N GLY A 33 6.10 -6.59 -5.05
CA GLY A 33 7.53 -6.91 -4.97
C GLY A 33 8.41 -6.11 -5.93
N ALA A 34 7.83 -5.42 -6.92
CA ALA A 34 8.57 -4.57 -7.86
C ALA A 34 8.84 -3.15 -7.31
N LEU A 35 8.28 -2.82 -6.16
CA LEU A 35 8.53 -1.57 -5.47
C LEU A 35 9.88 -1.62 -4.76
N SER A 36 10.64 -0.53 -4.87
CA SER A 36 11.81 -0.30 -4.03
C SER A 36 11.42 -0.06 -2.58
N SER A 37 12.39 -0.20 -1.68
CA SER A 37 12.22 0.13 -0.25
C SER A 37 11.73 1.56 -0.02
N ALA A 38 12.10 2.50 -0.91
CA ALA A 38 11.63 3.88 -0.84
C ALA A 38 10.17 4.03 -1.27
N GLU A 39 9.76 3.38 -2.36
CA GLU A 39 8.38 3.40 -2.86
C GLU A 39 7.40 2.74 -1.87
N SER A 40 7.71 1.50 -1.46
CA SER A 40 6.94 0.76 -0.46
C SER A 40 6.91 1.49 0.90
N GLY A 41 8.03 2.11 1.30
CA GLY A 41 8.12 2.92 2.52
C GLY A 41 7.23 4.17 2.48
N LYS A 42 7.14 4.86 1.35
CA LYS A 42 6.22 6.00 1.16
C LYS A 42 4.76 5.55 1.31
N ILE A 43 4.39 4.44 0.67
CA ILE A 43 3.02 3.88 0.76
C ILE A 43 2.70 3.52 2.21
N GLY A 44 3.59 2.80 2.89
CA GLY A 44 3.41 2.40 4.29
C GLY A 44 3.32 3.59 5.25
N GLY A 45 4.12 4.63 5.04
CA GLY A 45 4.08 5.86 5.85
C GLY A 45 2.78 6.65 5.68
N LEU A 46 2.29 6.80 4.44
CA LEU A 46 1.02 7.45 4.14
C LEU A 46 -0.18 6.63 4.67
N LEU A 47 -0.14 5.32 4.50
CA LEU A 47 -1.13 4.39 5.06
C LEU A 47 -1.22 4.56 6.59
N ALA A 48 -0.09 4.49 7.30
CA ALA A 48 -0.06 4.63 8.75
C ALA A 48 -0.58 6.00 9.21
N ARG A 49 -0.29 7.06 8.45
CA ARG A 49 -0.81 8.40 8.71
C ARG A 49 -2.33 8.49 8.51
N ARG A 50 -2.87 7.88 7.44
CA ARG A 50 -4.34 7.82 7.23
C ARG A 50 -5.04 7.02 8.33
N LEU A 51 -4.48 5.88 8.74
CA LEU A 51 -5.04 5.05 9.81
C LEU A 51 -5.00 5.71 11.18
N LYS A 52 -3.99 6.56 11.44
CA LYS A 52 -3.85 7.27 12.72
C LYS A 52 -4.73 8.52 12.82
N SER A 53 -5.16 9.07 11.69
CA SER A 53 -6.05 10.23 11.64
C SER A 53 -7.53 9.87 11.59
N GLY A 54 -7.86 8.58 11.44
CA GLY A 54 -9.22 8.05 11.59
C GLY A 54 -9.56 7.68 13.03
#